data_AF-A0AAW3QTS8-F1
#
_entry.id   AF-A0AAW3QTS8-F1
#
_cell.length_a   1.000
_cell.length_b   1.000
_cell.length_c   1.000
_cell.angle_alpha   90.00
_cell.angle_beta   90.00
_cell.angle_gamma   90.00
#
_symmetry.space_group_name_H-M   'P 1'
#
loop_
_entity.id
_entity.type
_entity.pdbx_description
1 polymer ?
#
loop_
_entity_poly.entity_id
_entity_poly.type
_entity_poly.pdbx_seq_one_letter_code
_entity_poly.pdbx_strand_id
1 'polypeptide(L)'
;MRIERLPAFFMLKGGMPASRLVFWGLVFAVALFLRHPGALLMAQFWGEDSWVWYPQAYEQGVASLLNPETGYLQTFPRLIGLLAQGLPFHLAPTLFAVVAFLVQLAPPLFLLTGRLDQAWPDRTSRLLFALFMVALPNSYEVQVNLTNSQWHLAILAFLVLQSTPPQGWGQRLFDGAVLLLSGLTGPFCVFLFPIAVLRFAAVRDRSHLIRLALVSLCVGLQAITYLHKAHQRVGTELGASLITGMRIIALNIEIGLLFGQHAAADVAGSALWWQHRSPPVVLCLLGIAALIYACMRGPTIFREALLASGLTFAAALAHPQVSIDQPQWHVMQYSGWSDRYYIFAMLTLLGSFFVLARAPRPALKAAGVSALLLVTAACIRDWHFPFFPMSDFYTKAAEFERAPAGTVITYGIQPSPMTAQIHKR
;
A
#
# COMPACT_ATOMS: atom_id res chain seq x y z
N MET A 1 15.14 -38.41 -18.91
CA MET A 1 15.85 -38.31 -17.61
C MET A 1 14.79 -38.22 -16.52
N ARG A 2 14.73 -39.23 -15.64
CA ARG A 2 13.63 -39.43 -14.67
C ARG A 2 13.57 -38.25 -13.69
N ILE A 3 12.41 -37.61 -13.63
CA ILE A 3 12.04 -36.70 -12.55
C ILE A 3 11.76 -37.58 -11.34
N GLU A 4 12.67 -37.60 -10.39
CA GLU A 4 12.44 -38.20 -9.09
C GLU A 4 11.28 -37.46 -8.41
N ARG A 5 10.17 -38.18 -8.22
CA ARG A 5 9.05 -37.73 -7.39
C ARG A 5 9.56 -37.66 -5.95
N LEU A 6 9.71 -36.46 -5.43
CA LEU A 6 9.85 -36.22 -4.01
C LEU A 6 8.69 -36.90 -3.25
N PRO A 7 8.94 -37.57 -2.11
CA PRO A 7 7.93 -38.30 -1.38
C PRO A 7 6.81 -37.38 -0.88
N ALA A 8 5.57 -37.83 -1.10
CA ALA A 8 4.32 -37.12 -0.85
C ALA A 8 3.94 -36.98 0.65
N PHE A 9 4.89 -36.58 1.51
CA PHE A 9 4.69 -36.51 2.97
C PHE A 9 4.48 -35.08 3.54
N PHE A 10 4.37 -34.05 2.69
CA PHE A 10 4.11 -32.66 3.14
C PHE A 10 3.00 -31.94 2.34
N MET A 11 2.07 -32.67 1.72
CA MET A 11 0.82 -32.05 1.29
C MET A 11 -0.20 -32.14 2.43
N LEU A 12 -0.16 -31.16 3.35
CA LEU A 12 -1.30 -30.86 4.21
C LEU A 12 -2.47 -30.42 3.33
N LYS A 13 -3.24 -31.39 2.83
CA LYS A 13 -4.56 -31.17 2.24
C LYS A 13 -5.46 -30.62 3.36
N GLY A 14 -5.74 -29.33 3.28
CA GLY A 14 -6.56 -28.60 4.24
C GLY A 14 -5.99 -27.21 4.46
N GLY A 15 -6.75 -26.16 4.14
CA GLY A 15 -6.39 -24.78 4.44
C GLY A 15 -6.08 -24.59 5.93
N MET A 16 -5.44 -23.47 6.29
CA MET A 16 -5.27 -23.13 7.70
C MET A 16 -6.65 -23.18 8.40
N PRO A 17 -6.82 -23.92 9.51
CA PRO A 17 -8.07 -23.96 10.25
C PRO A 17 -8.53 -22.55 10.62
N ALA A 18 -9.85 -22.31 10.59
CA ALA A 18 -10.41 -21.00 10.89
C ALA A 18 -9.92 -20.43 12.24
N SER A 19 -9.76 -21.29 13.25
CA SER A 19 -9.21 -20.91 14.57
C SER A 19 -7.79 -20.34 14.50
N ARG A 20 -6.92 -20.91 13.65
CA ARG A 20 -5.56 -20.40 13.44
C ARG A 20 -5.56 -19.08 12.65
N LEU A 21 -6.48 -18.92 11.69
CA LEU A 21 -6.62 -17.67 10.95
C LEU A 21 -7.10 -16.55 11.89
N VAL A 22 -8.05 -16.83 12.78
CA VAL A 22 -8.50 -15.88 13.81
C VAL A 22 -7.35 -15.52 14.76
N PHE A 23 -6.60 -16.51 15.23
CA PHE A 23 -5.42 -16.27 16.07
C PHE A 23 -4.42 -15.31 15.40
N TRP A 24 -4.03 -15.57 14.15
CA TRP A 24 -3.11 -14.69 13.43
C TRP A 24 -3.73 -13.33 13.11
N GLY A 25 -5.03 -13.26 12.84
CA GLY A 25 -5.75 -11.99 12.70
C GLY A 25 -5.65 -11.14 13.97
N LEU A 26 -5.82 -11.74 15.14
CA LEU A 26 -5.64 -11.05 16.43
C LEU A 26 -4.18 -10.64 16.65
N VAL A 27 -3.22 -11.52 16.36
CA VAL A 27 -1.79 -11.19 16.49
C VAL A 27 -1.42 -10.01 15.58
N PHE A 28 -1.84 -10.01 14.32
CA PHE A 28 -1.58 -8.91 13.39
C PHE A 28 -2.29 -7.62 13.80
N ALA A 29 -3.54 -7.71 14.29
CA ALA A 29 -4.26 -6.55 14.78
C ALA A 29 -3.55 -5.92 16.00
N VAL A 30 -3.16 -6.74 16.98
CA VAL A 30 -2.41 -6.26 18.16
C VAL A 30 -1.06 -5.69 17.74
N ALA A 31 -0.35 -6.34 16.84
CA ALA A 31 0.92 -5.85 16.29
C ALA A 31 0.77 -4.47 15.61
N LEU A 32 -0.21 -4.31 14.71
CA LEU A 32 -0.49 -3.03 14.06
C LEU A 32 -0.89 -1.93 15.05
N PHE A 33 -1.66 -2.28 16.08
CA PHE A 33 -2.04 -1.35 17.15
C PHE A 33 -0.83 -0.91 17.97
N LEU A 34 -0.01 -1.84 18.45
CA LEU A 34 1.17 -1.54 19.27
C LEU A 34 2.25 -0.76 18.49
N ARG A 35 2.28 -0.90 17.17
CA ARG A 35 3.17 -0.14 16.27
C ARG A 35 2.83 1.35 16.25
N HIS A 36 1.55 1.71 16.29
CA HIS A 36 1.11 3.12 16.31
C HIS A 36 -0.22 3.31 17.05
N PRO A 37 -0.22 3.22 18.40
CA PRO A 37 -1.46 3.30 19.19
C PRO A 37 -2.18 4.64 18.99
N GLY A 38 -1.41 5.72 18.78
CA GLY A 38 -1.91 7.07 18.58
C GLY A 38 -2.86 7.23 17.39
N ALA A 39 -2.71 6.46 16.31
CA ALA A 39 -3.64 6.53 15.17
C ALA A 39 -5.07 6.14 15.53
N LEU A 40 -5.26 5.28 16.53
CA LEU A 40 -6.60 4.84 16.94
C LEU A 40 -7.05 5.53 18.23
N LEU A 41 -6.19 5.66 19.23
CA LEU A 41 -6.54 6.26 20.52
C LEU A 41 -6.70 7.79 20.45
N MET A 42 -6.00 8.43 19.51
CA MET A 42 -6.00 9.89 19.33
C MET A 42 -6.18 10.21 17.84
N ALA A 43 -7.17 9.56 17.22
CA ALA A 43 -7.41 9.65 15.78
C ALA A 43 -7.55 11.12 15.33
N GLN A 44 -6.84 11.49 14.27
CA GLN A 44 -6.90 12.82 13.66
C GLN A 44 -7.02 12.61 12.14
N PHE A 45 -7.61 13.57 11.44
CA PHE A 45 -7.65 13.52 9.98
C PHE A 45 -6.24 13.58 9.39
N TRP A 46 -6.03 12.82 8.31
CA TRP A 46 -4.79 12.77 7.56
C TRP A 46 -5.00 13.19 6.11
N GLY A 47 -4.32 14.26 5.69
CA GLY A 47 -4.34 14.73 4.32
C GLY A 47 -5.75 15.03 3.81
N GLU A 48 -6.08 14.40 2.68
CA GLU A 48 -7.33 14.54 1.95
C GLU A 48 -8.57 14.16 2.76
N ASP A 49 -8.40 13.45 3.89
CA ASP A 49 -9.49 13.12 4.81
C ASP A 49 -10.29 14.36 5.24
N SER A 50 -9.61 15.48 5.48
CA SER A 50 -10.19 16.71 6.04
C SER A 50 -10.52 17.81 5.05
N TRP A 51 -10.00 17.79 3.82
CA TRP A 51 -10.31 18.81 2.80
C TRP A 51 -10.97 18.22 1.54
N VAL A 52 -10.99 16.89 1.38
CA VAL A 52 -11.67 16.21 0.26
C VAL A 52 -12.76 15.27 0.76
N TRP A 53 -12.43 14.22 1.50
CA TRP A 53 -13.34 13.09 1.70
C TRP A 53 -14.50 13.44 2.62
N TYR A 54 -14.22 13.96 3.82
CA TYR A 54 -15.27 14.31 4.77
C TYR A 54 -16.04 15.57 4.35
N PRO A 55 -15.41 16.72 4.00
CA PRO A 55 -16.15 17.93 3.69
C PRO A 55 -17.01 17.81 2.43
N GLN A 56 -16.52 17.18 1.36
CA GLN A 56 -17.34 17.03 0.16
C GLN A 56 -18.52 16.08 0.40
N ALA A 57 -18.37 15.08 1.26
CA ALA A 57 -19.50 14.26 1.68
C ALA A 57 -20.52 15.04 2.51
N TYR A 58 -20.07 15.89 3.45
CA TYR A 58 -20.93 16.81 4.20
C TYR A 58 -21.66 17.78 3.27
N GLU A 59 -20.98 18.25 2.22
CA GLU A 59 -21.50 19.24 1.30
C GLU A 59 -22.39 18.68 0.18
N GLN A 60 -22.12 17.47 -0.29
CA GLN A 60 -22.73 16.96 -1.53
C GLN A 60 -23.44 15.63 -1.31
N GLY A 61 -23.35 15.05 -0.11
CA GLY A 61 -23.93 13.75 0.20
C GLY A 61 -23.44 12.68 -0.78
N VAL A 62 -24.38 11.89 -1.30
CA VAL A 62 -24.10 10.77 -2.23
C VAL A 62 -23.40 11.23 -3.52
N ALA A 63 -23.65 12.45 -3.98
CA ALA A 63 -23.03 12.97 -5.21
C ALA A 63 -21.50 13.05 -5.09
N SER A 64 -20.98 13.20 -3.86
CA SER A 64 -19.53 13.23 -3.60
C SER A 64 -18.79 11.99 -4.10
N LEU A 65 -19.47 10.83 -4.21
CA LEU A 65 -18.87 9.57 -4.67
C LEU A 65 -18.41 9.60 -6.12
N LEU A 66 -18.99 10.49 -6.93
CA LEU A 66 -18.68 10.65 -8.36
C LEU A 66 -17.58 11.68 -8.61
N ASN A 67 -17.14 12.39 -7.57
CA ASN A 67 -16.09 13.39 -7.72
C ASN A 67 -14.73 12.69 -7.86
N PRO A 68 -14.01 12.92 -8.97
CA PRO A 68 -12.63 12.49 -9.04
C PRO A 68 -11.76 13.36 -8.14
N GLU A 69 -10.58 12.85 -7.81
CA GLU A 69 -9.51 13.59 -7.16
C GLU A 69 -8.20 13.20 -7.82
N THR A 70 -7.33 14.17 -8.12
CA THR A 70 -6.09 13.96 -8.88
C THR A 70 -6.25 13.22 -10.23
N GLY A 71 -7.43 13.28 -10.85
CA GLY A 71 -7.70 12.67 -12.17
C GLY A 71 -8.25 11.24 -12.14
N TYR A 72 -8.57 10.69 -10.98
CA TYR A 72 -9.18 9.36 -10.84
C TYR A 72 -10.36 9.37 -9.87
N LEU A 73 -11.26 8.39 -9.99
CA LEU A 73 -12.24 8.13 -8.95
C LEU A 73 -11.53 7.67 -7.68
N GLN A 74 -12.08 8.10 -6.53
CA GLN A 74 -11.61 7.78 -5.19
C GLN A 74 -12.77 7.22 -4.37
N THR A 75 -13.47 6.22 -4.91
CA THR A 75 -14.75 5.76 -4.39
C THR A 75 -14.66 5.23 -2.96
N PHE A 76 -13.59 4.51 -2.60
CA PHE A 76 -13.44 3.95 -1.26
C PHE A 76 -13.35 5.03 -0.16
N PRO A 77 -12.38 5.97 -0.15
CA PRO A 77 -12.30 6.98 0.89
C PRO A 77 -13.55 7.89 0.92
N ARG A 78 -14.15 8.18 -0.24
CA ARG A 78 -15.39 8.97 -0.33
C ARG A 78 -16.61 8.25 0.26
N LEU A 79 -16.71 6.93 0.08
CA LEU A 79 -17.74 6.12 0.72
C LEU A 79 -17.63 6.21 2.25
N ILE A 80 -16.41 6.16 2.79
CA ILE A 80 -16.20 6.31 4.23
C ILE A 80 -16.49 7.74 4.69
N GLY A 81 -16.14 8.75 3.90
CA GLY A 81 -16.55 10.14 4.14
C GLY A 81 -18.07 10.30 4.22
N LEU A 82 -18.82 9.63 3.34
CA LEU A 82 -20.28 9.61 3.35
C LEU A 82 -20.84 8.89 4.58
N LEU A 83 -20.28 7.73 4.95
CA LEU A 83 -20.69 7.00 6.14
C LEU A 83 -20.41 7.79 7.42
N ALA A 84 -19.32 8.56 7.47
CA ALA A 84 -18.98 9.41 8.60
C ALA A 84 -19.99 10.53 8.85
N GLN A 85 -20.81 10.91 7.87
CA GLN A 85 -21.86 11.92 8.06
C GLN A 85 -22.97 11.46 9.01
N GLY A 86 -23.07 10.15 9.28
CA GLY A 86 -23.96 9.60 10.29
C GLY A 86 -23.42 9.70 11.72
N LEU A 87 -22.22 10.25 11.92
CA LEU A 87 -21.56 10.38 13.22
C LEU A 87 -21.36 11.86 13.60
N PRO A 88 -21.28 12.18 14.90
CA PRO A 88 -20.76 13.48 15.35
C PRO A 88 -19.38 13.77 14.75
N PHE A 89 -19.11 15.05 14.44
CA PHE A 89 -17.90 15.44 13.69
C PHE A 89 -16.61 14.99 14.37
N HIS A 90 -16.55 15.04 15.70
CA HIS A 90 -15.40 14.61 16.49
C HIS A 90 -15.09 13.11 16.39
N LEU A 91 -16.05 12.27 15.98
CA LEU A 91 -15.85 10.82 15.78
C LEU A 91 -15.47 10.44 14.34
N ALA A 92 -15.53 11.38 13.40
CA ALA A 92 -15.23 11.09 12.01
C ALA A 92 -13.78 10.60 11.79
N PRO A 93 -12.73 11.19 12.39
CA PRO A 93 -11.37 10.65 12.28
C PRO A 93 -11.24 9.24 12.85
N THR A 94 -11.98 8.90 13.92
CA THR A 94 -11.96 7.56 14.49
C THR A 94 -12.51 6.53 13.51
N LEU A 95 -13.62 6.83 12.83
CA LEU A 95 -14.15 5.94 11.79
C LEU A 95 -13.13 5.74 10.66
N PHE A 96 -12.50 6.83 10.20
CA PHE A 96 -11.50 6.80 9.14
C PHE A 96 -10.30 5.93 9.53
N ALA A 97 -9.77 6.11 10.75
CA ALA A 97 -8.65 5.35 11.27
C ALA A 97 -8.99 3.86 11.46
N VAL A 98 -10.17 3.53 12.01
CA VAL A 98 -10.61 2.14 12.18
C VAL A 98 -10.76 1.44 10.83
N VAL A 99 -11.35 2.10 9.84
CA VAL A 99 -11.48 1.54 8.49
C VAL A 99 -10.10 1.34 7.85
N ALA A 100 -9.21 2.33 7.95
CA ALA A 100 -7.84 2.22 7.44
C ALA A 100 -7.08 1.06 8.08
N PHE A 101 -7.22 0.89 9.41
CA PHE A 101 -6.65 -0.23 10.15
C PHE A 101 -7.12 -1.59 9.62
N LEU A 102 -8.43 -1.74 9.39
CA LEU A 102 -9.00 -2.98 8.87
C LEU A 102 -8.53 -3.29 7.45
N VAL A 103 -8.43 -2.27 6.59
CA VAL A 103 -7.91 -2.42 5.22
C VAL A 103 -6.43 -2.78 5.22
N GLN A 104 -5.62 -2.17 6.11
CA GLN A 104 -4.21 -2.50 6.26
C GLN A 104 -3.99 -3.93 6.81
N LEU A 105 -4.88 -4.42 7.68
CA LEU A 105 -4.87 -5.78 8.23
C LEU A 105 -5.24 -6.85 7.20
N ALA A 106 -6.05 -6.50 6.19
CA ALA A 106 -6.63 -7.49 5.28
C ALA A 106 -5.60 -8.23 4.39
N PRO A 107 -4.62 -7.57 3.72
CA PRO A 107 -3.61 -8.27 2.92
C PRO A 107 -2.79 -9.34 3.66
N PRO A 108 -2.15 -9.05 4.81
CA PRO A 108 -1.37 -10.08 5.52
C PRO A 108 -2.25 -11.22 6.02
N LEU A 109 -3.50 -10.95 6.42
CA LEU A 109 -4.43 -12.01 6.80
C LEU A 109 -4.85 -12.87 5.60
N PHE A 110 -5.11 -12.25 4.46
CA PHE A 110 -5.49 -12.95 3.23
C PHE A 110 -4.37 -13.88 2.73
N LEU A 111 -3.09 -13.49 2.92
CA LEU A 111 -1.94 -14.33 2.62
C LEU A 111 -1.95 -15.68 3.35
N LEU A 112 -2.54 -15.74 4.55
CA LEU A 112 -2.58 -16.97 5.35
C LEU A 112 -3.73 -17.90 4.97
N THR A 113 -4.68 -17.43 4.17
CA THR A 113 -5.81 -18.24 3.73
C THR A 113 -5.37 -19.38 2.81
N GLY A 114 -6.15 -20.46 2.78
CA GLY A 114 -5.92 -21.56 1.82
C GLY A 114 -6.10 -21.15 0.35
N ARG A 115 -6.65 -19.95 0.10
CA ARG A 115 -6.93 -19.46 -1.26
C ARG A 115 -5.66 -19.14 -2.04
N LEU A 116 -4.51 -19.00 -1.39
CA LEU A 116 -3.21 -18.82 -2.04
C LEU A 116 -2.36 -20.09 -2.07
N ASP A 117 -2.86 -21.25 -1.66
CA ASP A 117 -2.08 -22.48 -1.62
C ASP A 117 -1.57 -22.92 -3.01
N GLN A 118 -2.27 -22.57 -4.08
CA GLN A 118 -1.81 -22.86 -5.45
C GLN A 118 -0.72 -21.88 -5.92
N ALA A 119 -0.87 -20.59 -5.61
CA ALA A 119 0.06 -19.55 -6.08
C ALA A 119 1.34 -19.49 -5.24
N TRP A 120 1.23 -19.77 -3.94
CA TRP A 120 2.34 -19.79 -2.98
C TRP A 120 2.12 -20.92 -1.95
N PRO A 121 2.60 -22.15 -2.23
CA PRO A 121 2.37 -23.31 -1.36
C PRO A 121 3.09 -23.28 0.00
N ASP A 122 4.27 -22.66 0.08
CA ASP A 122 5.05 -22.57 1.32
C ASP A 122 4.42 -21.61 2.33
N ARG A 123 3.64 -22.18 3.26
CA ARG A 123 2.90 -21.46 4.29
C ARG A 123 3.79 -20.77 5.32
N THR A 124 4.93 -21.33 5.67
CA THR A 124 5.86 -20.71 6.63
C THR A 124 6.37 -19.40 6.06
N SER A 125 6.68 -19.39 4.77
CA SER A 125 7.16 -18.17 4.12
C SER A 125 6.08 -17.15 3.88
N ARG A 126 4.84 -17.58 3.62
CA ARG A 126 3.70 -16.66 3.62
C ARG A 126 3.50 -16.02 4.99
N LEU A 127 3.64 -16.78 6.07
CA LEU A 127 3.55 -16.26 7.42
C LEU A 127 4.66 -15.24 7.72
N LEU A 128 5.90 -15.57 7.41
CA LEU A 128 7.03 -14.63 7.57
C LEU A 128 6.83 -13.37 6.71
N PHE A 129 6.38 -13.53 5.47
CA PHE A 129 6.10 -12.39 4.59
C PHE A 129 4.95 -11.52 5.13
N ALA A 130 3.88 -12.13 5.65
CA ALA A 130 2.77 -11.41 6.29
C ALA A 130 3.23 -10.65 7.55
N LEU A 131 4.12 -11.25 8.36
CA LEU A 131 4.76 -10.56 9.49
C LEU A 131 5.58 -9.35 9.03
N PHE A 132 6.36 -9.48 7.94
CA PHE A 132 7.07 -8.35 7.35
C PHE A 132 6.13 -7.29 6.78
N MET A 133 4.97 -7.65 6.22
CA MET A 133 3.98 -6.67 5.77
C MET A 133 3.40 -5.86 6.93
N VAL A 134 3.17 -6.49 8.08
CA VAL A 134 2.69 -5.81 9.31
C VAL A 134 3.78 -4.93 9.92
N ALA A 135 5.03 -5.38 9.89
CA ALA A 135 6.17 -4.71 10.52
C ALA A 135 6.99 -3.85 9.55
N LEU A 136 6.49 -3.63 8.32
CA LEU A 136 7.27 -3.08 7.21
C LEU A 136 7.98 -1.79 7.64
N PRO A 137 9.31 -1.71 7.57
CA PRO A 137 10.03 -0.48 7.91
C PRO A 137 9.78 0.58 6.82
N ASN A 138 10.15 1.84 7.07
CA ASN A 138 9.97 2.94 6.11
C ASN A 138 8.56 3.02 5.50
N SER A 139 7.55 2.98 6.37
CA SER A 139 6.12 2.92 6.00
C SER A 139 5.25 3.86 6.81
N TYR A 140 5.84 4.87 7.46
CA TYR A 140 5.14 5.76 8.39
C TYR A 140 3.95 6.46 7.72
N GLU A 141 4.15 7.00 6.51
CA GLU A 141 3.10 7.76 5.78
C GLU A 141 1.83 6.95 5.53
N VAL A 142 1.92 5.63 5.44
CA VAL A 142 0.78 4.76 5.08
C VAL A 142 0.19 4.02 6.27
N GLN A 143 0.70 4.28 7.47
CA GLN A 143 0.20 3.63 8.67
C GLN A 143 -1.17 4.20 9.05
N VAL A 144 -2.18 3.33 9.06
CA VAL A 144 -3.51 3.58 9.67
C VAL A 144 -4.09 4.97 9.32
N ASN A 145 -4.11 5.30 8.04
CA ASN A 145 -4.82 6.48 7.53
C ASN A 145 -5.61 6.16 6.25
N LEU A 146 -6.76 6.81 6.09
CA LEU A 146 -7.73 6.44 5.08
C LEU A 146 -7.26 6.82 3.67
N THR A 147 -6.69 8.01 3.53
CA THR A 147 -6.10 8.52 2.29
C THR A 147 -5.11 7.55 1.64
N ASN A 148 -4.28 6.85 2.42
CA ASN A 148 -3.34 5.86 1.89
C ASN A 148 -3.87 4.42 1.86
N SER A 149 -5.10 4.17 2.31
CA SER A 149 -5.67 2.81 2.32
C SER A 149 -5.79 2.19 0.91
N GLN A 150 -5.80 3.02 -0.14
CA GLN A 150 -5.78 2.57 -1.53
C GLN A 150 -4.59 1.65 -1.87
N TRP A 151 -3.42 1.86 -1.24
CA TRP A 151 -2.23 1.05 -1.47
C TRP A 151 -2.40 -0.38 -0.93
N HIS A 152 -2.90 -0.52 0.30
CA HIS A 152 -3.21 -1.82 0.90
C HIS A 152 -4.35 -2.52 0.18
N LEU A 153 -5.37 -1.77 -0.26
CA LEU A 153 -6.48 -2.29 -1.04
C LEU A 153 -6.01 -2.83 -2.40
N ALA A 154 -5.07 -2.15 -3.06
CA ALA A 154 -4.44 -2.63 -4.30
C ALA A 154 -3.61 -3.90 -4.07
N ILE A 155 -2.90 -4.02 -2.95
CA ILE A 155 -2.19 -5.26 -2.59
C ILE A 155 -3.20 -6.39 -2.39
N LEU A 156 -4.30 -6.13 -1.67
CA LEU A 156 -5.36 -7.12 -1.48
C LEU A 156 -5.99 -7.55 -2.81
N ALA A 157 -6.26 -6.61 -3.72
CA ALA A 157 -6.78 -6.87 -5.05
C ALA A 157 -5.82 -7.73 -5.87
N PHE A 158 -4.52 -7.45 -5.84
CA PHE A 158 -3.50 -8.33 -6.43
C PHE A 158 -3.60 -9.75 -5.88
N LEU A 159 -3.66 -9.92 -4.55
CA LEU A 159 -3.79 -11.25 -3.94
C LEU A 159 -5.10 -11.96 -4.31
N VAL A 160 -6.22 -11.23 -4.44
CA VAL A 160 -7.49 -11.78 -4.93
C VAL A 160 -7.36 -12.31 -6.36
N LEU A 161 -6.65 -11.61 -7.25
CA LEU A 161 -6.37 -12.08 -8.62
C LEU A 161 -5.53 -13.36 -8.63
N GLN A 162 -4.64 -13.54 -7.66
CA GLN A 162 -3.83 -14.76 -7.50
C GLN A 162 -4.58 -15.92 -6.84
N SER A 163 -5.72 -15.65 -6.21
CA SER A 163 -6.41 -16.61 -5.37
C SER A 163 -7.18 -17.66 -6.15
N THR A 164 -7.39 -18.83 -5.55
CA THR A 164 -8.29 -19.86 -6.11
C THR A 164 -9.71 -19.32 -6.27
N PRO A 165 -10.54 -19.90 -7.16
CA PRO A 165 -11.93 -19.52 -7.33
C PRO A 165 -12.71 -19.50 -6.00
N PRO A 166 -13.60 -18.51 -5.80
CA PRO A 166 -14.36 -18.36 -4.57
C PRO A 166 -15.39 -19.49 -4.42
N GLN A 167 -15.46 -20.05 -3.22
CA GLN A 167 -16.42 -21.07 -2.82
C GLN A 167 -17.60 -20.39 -2.10
N GLY A 168 -18.75 -20.32 -2.76
CA GLY A 168 -19.98 -19.72 -2.22
C GLY A 168 -20.11 -18.21 -2.45
N TRP A 169 -21.26 -17.66 -2.02
CA TRP A 169 -21.63 -16.27 -2.27
C TRP A 169 -20.77 -15.27 -1.49
N GLY A 170 -20.46 -15.53 -0.22
CA GLY A 170 -19.66 -14.61 0.61
C GLY A 170 -18.27 -14.33 0.03
N GLN A 171 -17.57 -15.35 -0.46
CA GLN A 171 -16.25 -15.18 -1.10
C GLN A 171 -16.36 -14.46 -2.46
N ARG A 172 -17.45 -14.68 -3.21
CA ARG A 172 -17.69 -13.96 -4.46
C ARG A 172 -17.95 -12.47 -4.22
N LEU A 173 -18.77 -12.17 -3.20
CA LEU A 173 -19.03 -10.79 -2.78
C LEU A 173 -17.74 -10.13 -2.32
N PHE A 174 -16.93 -10.82 -1.51
CA PHE A 174 -15.61 -10.33 -1.08
C PHE A 174 -14.70 -10.02 -2.27
N ASP A 175 -14.51 -10.97 -3.19
CA ASP A 175 -13.66 -10.77 -4.37
C ASP A 175 -14.16 -9.59 -5.23
N GLY A 176 -15.47 -9.52 -5.47
CA GLY A 176 -16.09 -8.46 -6.24
C GLY A 176 -15.92 -7.09 -5.57
N ALA A 177 -16.19 -6.99 -4.27
CA ALA A 177 -16.05 -5.77 -3.51
C ALA A 177 -14.60 -5.27 -3.48
N VAL A 178 -13.63 -6.16 -3.23
CA VAL A 178 -12.21 -5.79 -3.24
C VAL A 178 -11.80 -5.26 -4.61
N LEU A 179 -12.15 -5.97 -5.69
CA LEU A 179 -11.74 -5.56 -7.04
C LEU A 179 -12.43 -4.26 -7.49
N LEU A 180 -13.71 -4.07 -7.17
CA LEU A 180 -14.44 -2.84 -7.50
C LEU A 180 -13.95 -1.65 -6.67
N LEU A 181 -13.84 -1.80 -5.34
CA LEU A 181 -13.38 -0.72 -4.47
C LEU A 181 -11.93 -0.35 -4.78
N SER A 182 -11.05 -1.34 -5.02
CA SER A 182 -9.67 -1.09 -5.44
C SER A 182 -9.62 -0.43 -6.82
N GLY A 183 -10.40 -0.93 -7.78
CA GLY A 183 -10.35 -0.45 -9.15
C GLY A 183 -10.95 0.94 -9.35
N LEU A 184 -11.91 1.33 -8.51
CA LEU A 184 -12.54 2.65 -8.49
C LEU A 184 -11.89 3.60 -7.47
N THR A 185 -10.75 3.23 -6.90
CA THR A 185 -9.97 4.07 -5.97
C THR A 185 -8.54 4.16 -6.46
N GLY A 186 -8.23 5.25 -7.15
CA GLY A 186 -6.93 5.45 -7.79
C GLY A 186 -6.75 4.62 -9.08
N PRO A 187 -5.56 4.68 -9.69
CA PRO A 187 -5.30 4.09 -11.01
C PRO A 187 -4.97 2.59 -10.99
N PHE A 188 -5.04 1.90 -9.85
CA PHE A 188 -4.49 0.55 -9.68
C PHE A 188 -5.11 -0.51 -10.59
N CYS A 189 -6.38 -0.36 -11.01
CA CYS A 189 -6.98 -1.28 -11.97
C CYS A 189 -6.21 -1.34 -13.30
N VAL A 190 -5.61 -0.22 -13.75
CA VAL A 190 -4.80 -0.17 -14.98
C VAL A 190 -3.55 -1.05 -14.84
N PHE A 191 -2.92 -1.02 -13.67
CA PHE A 191 -1.69 -1.79 -13.41
C PHE A 191 -1.99 -3.27 -13.09
N LEU A 192 -3.17 -3.56 -12.54
CA LEU A 192 -3.62 -4.93 -12.25
C LEU A 192 -4.29 -5.61 -13.45
N PHE A 193 -4.75 -4.86 -14.45
CA PHE A 193 -5.34 -5.38 -15.68
C PHE A 193 -4.45 -6.41 -16.40
N PRO A 194 -3.15 -6.17 -16.69
CA PRO A 194 -2.31 -7.18 -17.31
C PRO A 194 -2.20 -8.45 -16.45
N ILE A 195 -2.23 -8.32 -15.12
CA ILE A 195 -2.24 -9.48 -14.21
C ILE A 195 -3.53 -10.27 -14.38
N ALA A 196 -4.68 -9.60 -14.39
CA ALA A 196 -5.97 -10.26 -14.61
C ALA A 196 -6.03 -10.99 -15.97
N VAL A 197 -5.46 -10.40 -17.03
CA VAL A 197 -5.34 -11.03 -18.35
C VAL A 197 -4.46 -12.28 -18.29
N LEU A 198 -3.26 -12.18 -17.69
CA LEU A 198 -2.35 -13.32 -17.56
C LEU A 198 -2.99 -14.47 -16.77
N ARG A 199 -3.65 -14.17 -15.65
CA ARG A 199 -4.34 -15.15 -14.81
C ARG A 199 -5.50 -15.83 -15.53
N PHE A 200 -6.32 -15.06 -16.25
CA PHE A 200 -7.39 -15.64 -17.06
C PHE A 200 -6.83 -16.49 -18.21
N ALA A 201 -5.80 -16.03 -18.90
CA ALA A 201 -5.18 -16.76 -20.00
C ALA A 201 -4.58 -18.11 -19.56
N ALA A 202 -4.02 -18.15 -18.35
CA ALA A 202 -3.39 -19.34 -17.76
C ALA A 202 -4.40 -20.38 -17.24
N VAL A 203 -5.47 -19.95 -16.57
CA VAL A 203 -6.42 -20.86 -15.91
C VAL A 203 -7.67 -21.12 -16.76
N ARG A 204 -8.14 -20.09 -17.49
CA ARG A 204 -9.32 -20.11 -18.39
C ARG A 204 -10.63 -20.59 -17.75
N ASP A 205 -10.91 -20.15 -16.53
CA ASP A 205 -12.18 -20.46 -15.83
C ASP A 205 -13.12 -19.25 -15.73
N ARG A 206 -14.37 -19.52 -15.34
CA ARG A 206 -15.42 -18.50 -15.16
C ARG A 206 -15.10 -17.49 -14.07
N SER A 207 -14.44 -17.90 -12.99
CA SER A 207 -14.10 -17.00 -11.89
C SER A 207 -13.09 -15.95 -12.32
N HIS A 208 -12.03 -16.38 -13.00
CA HIS A 208 -10.99 -15.49 -13.53
C HIS A 208 -11.55 -14.61 -14.66
N LEU A 209 -12.49 -15.11 -15.47
CA LEU A 209 -13.22 -14.28 -16.44
C LEU A 209 -14.02 -13.17 -15.76
N ILE A 210 -14.75 -13.48 -14.67
CA ILE A 210 -15.49 -12.47 -13.90
C ILE A 210 -14.54 -11.44 -13.30
N ARG A 211 -13.44 -11.87 -12.68
CA ARG A 211 -12.42 -10.96 -12.12
C ARG A 211 -11.82 -10.06 -13.20
N LEU A 212 -11.48 -10.62 -14.37
CA LEU A 212 -11.03 -9.84 -15.52
C LEU A 212 -12.09 -8.82 -15.95
N ALA A 213 -13.36 -9.22 -16.10
CA ALA A 213 -14.44 -8.32 -16.49
C ALA A 213 -14.63 -7.16 -15.49
N LEU A 214 -14.54 -7.43 -14.18
CA LEU A 214 -14.62 -6.39 -13.15
C LEU A 214 -13.45 -5.41 -13.24
N VAL A 215 -12.22 -5.91 -13.41
CA VAL A 215 -11.04 -5.05 -13.58
C VAL A 215 -11.13 -4.24 -14.88
N SER A 216 -11.55 -4.85 -15.99
CA SER A 216 -11.78 -4.17 -17.27
C SER A 216 -12.81 -3.05 -17.16
N LEU A 217 -13.91 -3.28 -16.44
CA LEU A 217 -14.93 -2.27 -16.16
C LEU A 217 -14.31 -1.08 -15.41
N CYS A 218 -13.53 -1.35 -14.35
CA CYS A 218 -12.86 -0.30 -13.59
C CYS A 218 -11.86 0.49 -14.46
N VAL A 219 -11.09 -0.19 -15.30
CA VAL A 219 -10.17 0.46 -16.26
C VAL A 219 -10.94 1.39 -17.19
N GLY A 220 -12.06 0.95 -17.75
CA GLY A 220 -12.91 1.78 -18.61
C GLY A 220 -13.43 3.03 -17.89
N LEU A 221 -13.94 2.87 -16.66
CA LEU A 221 -14.45 3.98 -15.86
C LEU A 221 -13.35 4.97 -15.46
N GLN A 222 -12.17 4.49 -15.06
CA GLN A 222 -11.03 5.34 -14.72
C GLN A 222 -10.47 6.04 -15.96
N ALA A 223 -10.42 5.37 -17.12
CA ALA A 223 -9.98 6.00 -18.37
C ALA A 223 -10.93 7.13 -18.79
N ILE A 224 -12.25 6.90 -18.72
CA ILE A 224 -13.26 7.94 -18.97
C ILE A 224 -13.06 9.11 -18.01
N THR A 225 -12.92 8.84 -16.71
CA THR A 225 -12.72 9.87 -15.68
C THR A 225 -11.47 10.68 -15.95
N TYR A 226 -10.35 10.01 -16.22
CA TYR A 226 -9.06 10.65 -16.51
C TYR A 226 -9.16 11.55 -17.74
N LEU A 227 -9.76 11.09 -18.85
CA LEU A 227 -9.91 11.90 -20.06
C LEU A 227 -10.72 13.18 -19.83
N HIS A 228 -11.73 13.17 -18.98
CA HIS A 228 -12.54 14.36 -18.69
C HIS A 228 -11.90 15.30 -17.67
N LYS A 229 -10.98 14.81 -16.83
CA LYS A 229 -10.56 15.49 -15.58
C LYS A 229 -9.04 15.56 -15.40
N ALA A 230 -8.26 15.16 -16.40
CA ALA A 230 -6.79 15.21 -16.37
C ALA A 230 -6.23 16.61 -16.07
N HIS A 231 -6.94 17.67 -16.46
CA HIS A 231 -6.54 19.07 -16.22
C HIS A 231 -6.58 19.48 -14.74
N GLN A 232 -7.17 18.69 -13.84
CA GLN A 232 -7.26 19.01 -12.40
C GLN A 232 -5.96 18.70 -11.64
N ARG A 233 -4.95 18.13 -12.30
CA ARG A 233 -3.67 17.80 -11.65
C ARG A 233 -2.78 19.03 -11.54
N VAL A 234 -2.12 19.19 -10.40
CA VAL A 234 -1.13 20.26 -10.21
C VAL A 234 0.08 19.95 -11.09
N GLY A 235 0.34 20.83 -12.06
CA GLY A 235 1.44 20.71 -13.01
C GLY A 235 2.74 21.30 -12.45
N THR A 236 3.40 20.60 -11.54
CA THR A 236 4.79 20.91 -11.16
C THR A 236 5.77 20.18 -12.08
N GLU A 237 6.98 20.73 -12.25
CA GLU A 237 8.05 20.05 -12.96
C GLU A 237 8.43 18.70 -12.31
N LEU A 238 8.89 17.75 -13.12
CA LEU A 238 9.32 16.44 -12.62
C LEU A 238 10.68 16.51 -11.92
N GLY A 239 11.63 17.33 -12.39
CA GLY A 239 13.02 17.31 -11.90
C GLY A 239 13.74 15.98 -12.15
N ALA A 240 13.34 15.25 -13.21
CA ALA A 240 13.81 13.90 -13.46
C ALA A 240 15.25 13.84 -13.97
N SER A 241 16.06 12.98 -13.36
CA SER A 241 17.40 12.62 -13.84
C SER A 241 17.73 11.19 -13.44
N LEU A 242 18.61 10.52 -14.19
CA LEU A 242 19.00 9.13 -13.91
C LEU A 242 19.53 8.96 -12.47
N ILE A 243 20.37 9.90 -12.01
CA ILE A 243 20.94 9.85 -10.67
C ILE A 243 19.91 10.12 -9.58
N THR A 244 18.96 11.04 -9.81
CA THR A 244 17.86 11.31 -8.87
C THR A 244 16.97 10.07 -8.75
N GLY A 245 16.64 9.42 -9.86
CA GLY A 245 15.89 8.15 -9.86
C GLY A 245 16.61 7.04 -9.09
N MET A 246 17.92 6.89 -9.29
CA MET A 246 18.73 5.93 -8.52
C MET A 246 18.78 6.26 -7.03
N ARG A 247 18.81 7.54 -6.64
CA ARG A 247 18.72 7.97 -5.24
C ARG A 247 17.37 7.61 -4.62
N ILE A 248 16.26 7.83 -5.34
CA ILE A 248 14.92 7.43 -4.89
C ILE A 248 14.89 5.93 -4.60
N ILE A 249 15.37 5.11 -5.54
CA ILE A 249 15.38 3.64 -5.40
C ILE A 249 16.28 3.21 -4.23
N ALA A 250 17.55 3.63 -4.26
CA ALA A 250 18.52 3.17 -3.28
C ALA A 250 18.18 3.64 -1.87
N LEU A 251 17.69 4.88 -1.69
CA LEU A 251 17.38 5.41 -0.38
C LEU A 251 16.04 4.90 0.16
N ASN A 252 14.96 5.08 -0.59
CA ASN A 252 13.62 4.87 -0.07
C ASN A 252 13.11 3.43 -0.22
N ILE A 253 13.61 2.69 -1.22
CA ILE A 253 13.24 1.28 -1.40
C ILE A 253 14.27 0.37 -0.75
N GLU A 254 15.55 0.51 -1.07
CA GLU A 254 16.57 -0.45 -0.64
C GLU A 254 17.05 -0.20 0.79
N ILE A 255 17.59 0.99 1.08
CA ILE A 255 18.05 1.36 2.43
C ILE A 255 16.85 1.41 3.39
N GLY A 256 15.75 2.03 2.96
CA GLY A 256 14.49 2.08 3.72
C GLY A 256 13.98 0.70 4.11
N LEU A 257 14.06 -0.30 3.21
CA LEU A 257 13.65 -1.68 3.53
C LEU A 257 14.67 -2.42 4.41
N LEU A 258 15.96 -2.38 4.04
CA LEU A 258 17.01 -3.19 4.68
C LEU A 258 17.41 -2.66 6.05
N PHE A 259 17.33 -1.35 6.24
CA PHE A 259 17.82 -0.71 7.45
C PHE A 259 16.70 0.03 8.17
N GLY A 260 15.78 0.69 7.45
CA GLY A 260 14.68 1.47 8.02
C GLY A 260 14.82 2.98 7.78
N GLN A 261 13.74 3.70 8.05
CA GLN A 261 13.56 5.14 7.78
C GLN A 261 14.62 6.00 8.46
N HIS A 262 14.98 5.69 9.70
CA HIS A 262 16.01 6.43 10.44
C HIS A 262 17.38 6.36 9.75
N ALA A 263 17.82 5.17 9.34
CA ALA A 263 19.08 5.05 8.57
C ALA A 263 18.97 5.69 7.19
N ALA A 264 17.81 5.60 6.53
CA ALA A 264 17.61 6.32 5.29
C ALA A 264 17.74 7.84 5.50
N ALA A 265 17.22 8.38 6.61
CA ALA A 265 17.38 9.78 6.97
C ALA A 265 18.84 10.13 7.30
N ASP A 266 19.55 9.29 8.06
CA ASP A 266 20.98 9.49 8.38
C ASP A 266 21.85 9.50 7.12
N VAL A 267 21.59 8.57 6.19
CA VAL A 267 22.27 8.53 4.88
C VAL A 267 21.96 9.78 4.08
N ALA A 268 20.70 10.22 4.06
CA ALA A 268 20.28 11.46 3.42
C ALA A 268 20.89 12.71 4.06
N GLY A 269 21.27 12.67 5.34
CA GLY A 269 21.99 13.75 6.03
C GLY A 269 23.50 13.75 5.75
N SER A 270 24.05 12.67 5.19
CA SER A 270 25.49 12.53 4.98
C SER A 270 25.98 13.28 3.73
N ALA A 271 27.12 13.97 3.85
CA ALA A 271 27.76 14.62 2.71
C ALA A 271 28.15 13.62 1.61
N LEU A 272 28.56 12.40 1.99
CA LEU A 272 28.99 11.35 1.08
C LEU A 272 27.89 10.98 0.05
N TRP A 273 26.63 10.91 0.49
CA TRP A 273 25.49 10.58 -0.36
C TRP A 273 25.24 11.59 -1.49
N TRP A 274 25.48 12.87 -1.19
CA TRP A 274 25.23 13.96 -2.12
C TRP A 274 26.42 14.27 -3.01
N GLN A 275 27.65 14.14 -2.49
CA GLN A 275 28.89 14.42 -3.21
C GLN A 275 29.27 13.32 -4.20
N HIS A 276 28.93 12.06 -3.93
CA HIS A 276 29.30 10.93 -4.77
C HIS A 276 28.10 10.29 -5.46
N ARG A 277 28.27 9.93 -6.74
CA ARG A 277 27.27 9.19 -7.52
C ARG A 277 27.35 7.68 -7.32
N SER A 278 28.47 7.16 -6.82
CA SER A 278 28.70 5.71 -6.72
C SER A 278 27.79 4.99 -5.73
N PRO A 279 27.48 5.50 -4.52
CA PRO A 279 26.63 4.75 -3.58
C PRO A 279 25.22 4.43 -4.13
N PRO A 280 24.42 5.40 -4.64
CA PRO A 280 23.09 5.08 -5.16
C PRO A 280 23.14 4.20 -6.41
N VAL A 281 24.19 4.32 -7.25
CA VAL A 281 24.37 3.48 -8.44
C VAL A 281 24.63 2.02 -8.03
N VAL A 282 25.58 1.77 -7.13
CA VAL A 282 25.96 0.42 -6.70
C VAL A 282 24.78 -0.29 -6.03
N LEU A 283 24.09 0.41 -5.14
CA LEU A 283 22.91 -0.12 -4.45
C LEU A 283 21.82 -0.52 -5.45
N CYS A 284 21.44 0.40 -6.36
CA CYS A 284 20.44 0.15 -7.39
C CYS A 284 20.81 -1.05 -8.29
N LEU A 285 22.08 -1.21 -8.65
CA LEU A 285 22.55 -2.36 -9.43
C LEU A 285 22.40 -3.68 -8.65
N LEU A 286 22.65 -3.69 -7.33
CA LEU A 286 22.45 -4.87 -6.47
C LEU A 286 20.97 -5.22 -6.35
N GLY A 287 20.09 -4.22 -6.15
CA GLY A 287 18.64 -4.44 -6.13
C GLY A 287 18.12 -4.99 -7.45
N ILE A 288 18.52 -4.40 -8.58
CA ILE A 288 18.18 -4.90 -9.91
C ILE A 288 18.68 -6.34 -10.11
N ALA A 289 19.91 -6.65 -9.71
CA ALA A 289 20.45 -8.01 -9.82
C ALA A 289 19.63 -9.02 -9.00
N ALA A 290 19.20 -8.65 -7.78
CA ALA A 290 18.33 -9.47 -6.94
C ALA A 290 16.96 -9.70 -7.60
N LEU A 291 16.34 -8.64 -8.14
CA LEU A 291 15.06 -8.73 -8.86
C LEU A 291 15.16 -9.58 -10.13
N ILE A 292 16.22 -9.44 -10.92
CA ILE A 292 16.48 -10.27 -12.12
C ILE A 292 16.62 -11.74 -11.72
N TYR A 293 17.45 -12.03 -10.72
CA TYR A 293 17.63 -13.39 -10.22
C TYR A 293 16.29 -14.00 -9.77
N ALA A 294 15.51 -13.24 -8.99
CA ALA A 294 14.22 -13.66 -8.50
C ALA A 294 13.17 -13.79 -9.62
N CYS A 295 13.22 -12.96 -10.67
CA CYS A 295 12.36 -13.11 -11.84
C CYS A 295 12.66 -14.42 -12.58
N MET A 296 13.93 -14.75 -12.75
CA MET A 296 14.36 -15.97 -13.44
C MET A 296 14.04 -17.23 -12.63
N ARG A 297 14.26 -17.20 -11.31
CA ARG A 297 14.21 -18.40 -10.44
C ARG A 297 12.98 -18.50 -9.53
N GLY A 298 12.27 -17.40 -9.34
CA GLY A 298 11.12 -17.31 -8.45
C GLY A 298 9.83 -17.87 -9.06
N PRO A 299 8.78 -17.98 -8.24
CA PRO A 299 7.47 -18.47 -8.66
C PRO A 299 6.75 -17.46 -9.56
N THR A 300 5.72 -17.91 -10.27
CA THR A 300 4.91 -17.06 -11.15
C THR A 300 4.27 -15.87 -10.41
N ILE A 301 3.79 -16.08 -9.18
CA ILE A 301 3.25 -14.99 -8.34
C ILE A 301 4.27 -13.87 -8.12
N PHE A 302 5.56 -14.19 -8.01
CA PHE A 302 6.62 -13.18 -7.88
C PHE A 302 6.79 -12.38 -9.17
N ARG A 303 6.78 -13.03 -10.34
CA ARG A 303 6.90 -12.35 -11.64
C ARG A 303 5.72 -11.42 -11.90
N GLU A 304 4.52 -11.86 -11.55
CA GLU A 304 3.31 -11.06 -11.66
C GLU A 304 3.30 -9.90 -10.64
N ALA A 305 3.80 -10.12 -9.42
CA ALA A 305 4.02 -9.05 -8.44
C ALA A 305 5.05 -8.02 -8.94
N LEU A 306 6.15 -8.49 -9.53
CA LEU A 306 7.19 -7.64 -10.12
C LEU A 306 6.63 -6.79 -11.28
N LEU A 307 5.79 -7.37 -12.14
CA LEU A 307 5.12 -6.62 -13.20
C LEU A 307 4.17 -5.57 -12.63
N ALA A 308 3.28 -5.94 -11.70
CA ALA A 308 2.34 -5.01 -11.07
C ALA A 308 3.08 -3.88 -10.33
N SER A 309 4.12 -4.22 -9.59
CA SER A 309 4.98 -3.27 -8.88
C SER A 309 5.74 -2.36 -9.83
N GLY A 310 6.29 -2.91 -10.93
CA GLY A 310 7.01 -2.13 -11.93
C GLY A 310 6.11 -1.11 -12.62
N LEU A 311 4.89 -1.51 -13.01
CA LEU A 311 3.90 -0.62 -13.61
C LEU A 311 3.45 0.47 -12.63
N THR A 312 3.16 0.09 -11.38
CA THR A 312 2.73 1.02 -10.33
C THR A 312 3.83 2.04 -10.01
N PHE A 313 5.07 1.57 -9.84
CA PHE A 313 6.21 2.44 -9.53
C PHE A 313 6.60 3.34 -10.71
N ALA A 314 6.55 2.82 -11.94
CA ALA A 314 6.77 3.64 -13.13
C ALA A 314 5.73 4.77 -13.24
N ALA A 315 4.45 4.48 -12.99
CA ALA A 315 3.41 5.49 -12.97
C ALA A 315 3.59 6.50 -11.82
N ALA A 316 4.01 6.04 -10.64
CA ALA A 316 4.33 6.90 -9.51
C ALA A 316 5.49 7.86 -9.81
N LEU A 317 6.51 7.41 -10.55
CA LEU A 317 7.63 8.26 -11.00
C LEU A 317 7.23 9.19 -12.15
N ALA A 318 6.33 8.78 -13.03
CA ALA A 318 5.89 9.59 -14.17
C ALA A 318 4.91 10.71 -13.76
N HIS A 319 4.03 10.44 -12.78
CA HIS A 319 3.00 11.38 -12.33
C HIS A 319 2.85 11.41 -10.79
N PRO A 320 3.92 11.71 -10.04
CA PRO A 320 3.83 11.89 -8.59
C PRO A 320 3.00 13.13 -8.21
N GLN A 321 2.42 13.12 -7.02
CA GLN A 321 1.76 14.27 -6.39
C GLN A 321 2.29 14.38 -4.96
N VAL A 322 3.50 14.92 -4.81
CA VAL A 322 4.25 15.00 -3.56
C VAL A 322 4.40 16.43 -3.07
N SER A 323 4.56 17.38 -3.98
CA SER A 323 4.70 18.81 -3.69
C SER A 323 3.89 19.64 -4.68
N ILE A 324 3.56 20.87 -4.30
CA ILE A 324 2.85 21.85 -5.13
C ILE A 324 3.77 22.98 -5.63
N ASP A 325 4.99 23.06 -5.10
CA ASP A 325 5.90 24.19 -5.23
C ASP A 325 7.33 23.78 -5.66
N GLN A 326 7.67 22.50 -5.59
CA GLN A 326 9.00 21.98 -5.89
C GLN A 326 8.95 20.88 -6.97
N PRO A 327 10.07 20.67 -7.69
CA PRO A 327 10.18 19.54 -8.61
C PRO A 327 9.98 18.20 -7.91
N GLN A 328 9.13 17.34 -8.47
CA GLN A 328 8.64 16.16 -7.77
C GLN A 328 9.76 15.18 -7.36
N TRP A 329 10.66 14.82 -8.28
CA TRP A 329 11.76 13.88 -7.99
C TRP A 329 12.77 14.48 -7.02
N HIS A 330 12.86 15.80 -6.92
CA HIS A 330 13.73 16.45 -5.95
C HIS A 330 13.22 16.26 -4.52
N VAL A 331 11.91 16.20 -4.32
CA VAL A 331 11.31 15.90 -3.01
C VAL A 331 11.35 14.38 -2.74
N MET A 332 11.03 13.57 -3.74
CA MET A 332 10.98 12.11 -3.61
C MET A 332 12.34 11.46 -3.28
N GLN A 333 13.47 12.09 -3.57
CA GLN A 333 14.82 11.54 -3.25
C GLN A 333 15.21 11.69 -1.77
N TYR A 334 14.37 12.29 -0.93
CA TYR A 334 14.55 12.36 0.52
C TYR A 334 13.75 11.27 1.24
N SER A 335 14.22 10.87 2.42
CA SER A 335 13.54 9.89 3.30
C SER A 335 12.36 10.53 4.02
N GLY A 336 11.30 9.74 4.26
CA GLY A 336 10.09 10.15 4.99
C GLY A 336 9.10 10.98 4.18
N TRP A 337 9.30 11.05 2.86
CA TRP A 337 8.39 11.71 1.93
C TRP A 337 7.96 10.72 0.86
N SER A 338 6.66 10.66 0.59
CA SER A 338 6.08 9.85 -0.49
C SER A 338 6.28 8.34 -0.34
N ASP A 339 6.51 7.86 0.89
CA ASP A 339 6.66 6.45 1.28
C ASP A 339 5.57 5.57 0.64
N ARG A 340 4.36 6.15 0.49
CA ARG A 340 3.22 5.51 -0.17
C ARG A 340 3.51 4.96 -1.56
N TYR A 341 4.38 5.59 -2.34
CA TYR A 341 4.76 5.15 -3.69
C TYR A 341 5.73 3.96 -3.71
N TYR A 342 6.36 3.64 -2.58
CA TYR A 342 7.46 2.67 -2.52
C TYR A 342 7.01 1.29 -2.02
N ILE A 343 5.85 1.17 -1.39
CA ILE A 343 5.40 -0.06 -0.72
C ILE A 343 5.39 -1.27 -1.66
N PHE A 344 4.81 -1.14 -2.86
CA PHE A 344 4.79 -2.24 -3.83
C PHE A 344 6.20 -2.69 -4.22
N ALA A 345 7.11 -1.73 -4.42
CA ALA A 345 8.49 -1.99 -4.78
C ALA A 345 9.26 -2.64 -3.62
N MET A 346 9.07 -2.16 -2.39
CA MET A 346 9.66 -2.73 -1.18
C MET A 346 9.18 -4.16 -0.93
N LEU A 347 7.88 -4.44 -1.06
CA LEU A 347 7.34 -5.80 -0.91
C LEU A 347 7.85 -6.74 -2.00
N THR A 348 8.01 -6.24 -3.23
CA THR A 348 8.58 -7.03 -4.34
C THR A 348 10.08 -7.29 -4.10
N LEU A 349 10.84 -6.30 -3.67
CA LEU A 349 12.25 -6.47 -3.31
C LEU A 349 12.41 -7.46 -2.15
N LEU A 350 11.57 -7.36 -1.11
CA LEU A 350 11.50 -8.33 -0.03
C LEU A 350 11.25 -9.75 -0.56
N GLY A 351 10.30 -9.90 -1.49
CA GLY A 351 10.02 -11.19 -2.14
C GLY A 351 11.25 -11.77 -2.84
N SER A 352 12.12 -10.92 -3.40
CA SER A 352 13.37 -11.38 -4.04
C SER A 352 14.34 -11.99 -3.03
N PHE A 353 14.39 -11.48 -1.80
CA PHE A 353 15.22 -12.02 -0.72
C PHE A 353 14.76 -13.41 -0.29
N PHE A 354 13.44 -13.68 -0.28
CA PHE A 354 12.90 -15.03 -0.08
C PHE A 354 13.31 -16.00 -1.20
N VAL A 355 13.40 -15.55 -2.44
CA VAL A 355 13.88 -16.39 -3.56
C VAL A 355 15.38 -16.64 -3.41
N LEU A 356 16.17 -15.62 -3.09
CA LEU A 356 17.61 -15.73 -2.85
C LEU A 356 17.93 -16.66 -1.66
N ALA A 357 17.19 -16.59 -0.56
CA ALA A 357 17.38 -17.45 0.62
C ALA A 357 17.18 -18.95 0.35
N ARG A 358 16.62 -19.31 -0.82
CA ARG A 358 16.48 -20.68 -1.32
C ARG A 358 17.42 -21.02 -2.47
N ALA A 359 18.31 -20.11 -2.84
CA ALA A 359 19.23 -20.33 -3.93
C ALA A 359 20.11 -21.57 -3.67
N PRO A 360 20.39 -22.38 -4.71
CA PRO A 360 21.29 -23.53 -4.56
C PRO A 360 22.75 -23.10 -4.33
N ARG A 361 23.14 -21.90 -4.78
CA ARG A 361 24.49 -21.36 -4.58
C ARG A 361 24.63 -20.80 -3.17
N PRO A 362 25.61 -21.26 -2.35
CA PRO A 362 25.76 -20.82 -0.97
C PRO A 362 25.88 -19.30 -0.78
N ALA A 363 26.62 -18.62 -1.66
CA ALA A 363 26.78 -17.17 -1.58
C ALA A 363 25.46 -16.40 -1.79
N LEU A 364 24.63 -16.82 -2.76
CA LEU A 364 23.33 -16.20 -3.01
C LEU A 364 22.33 -16.50 -1.89
N LYS A 365 22.39 -17.73 -1.34
CA LYS A 365 21.61 -18.12 -0.17
C LYS A 365 21.98 -17.26 1.04
N ALA A 366 23.26 -17.12 1.32
CA ALA A 366 23.76 -16.26 2.40
C ALA A 366 23.31 -14.81 2.21
N ALA A 367 23.42 -14.26 0.99
CA ALA A 367 22.95 -12.91 0.69
C ALA A 367 21.45 -12.73 0.97
N GLY A 368 20.60 -13.67 0.53
CA GLY A 368 19.16 -13.63 0.79
C GLY A 368 18.81 -13.74 2.28
N VAL A 369 19.47 -14.64 3.01
CA VAL A 369 19.28 -14.79 4.46
C VAL A 369 19.74 -13.53 5.20
N SER A 370 20.92 -13.00 4.88
CA SER A 370 21.43 -11.76 5.46
C SER A 370 20.50 -10.58 5.21
N ALA A 371 19.96 -10.45 3.99
CA ALA A 371 18.98 -9.42 3.68
C ALA A 371 17.72 -9.54 4.54
N LEU A 372 17.17 -10.75 4.71
CA LEU A 372 16.00 -10.97 5.58
C LEU A 372 16.30 -10.67 7.07
N LEU A 373 17.50 -10.98 7.55
CA LEU A 373 17.94 -10.62 8.90
C LEU A 373 18.07 -9.11 9.07
N LEU A 374 18.60 -8.41 8.06
CA LEU A 374 18.66 -6.95 8.04
C LEU A 374 17.26 -6.33 8.06
N VAL A 375 16.34 -6.80 7.22
CA VAL A 375 14.93 -6.36 7.25
C VAL A 375 14.31 -6.64 8.63
N THR A 376 14.62 -7.78 9.26
CA THR A 376 14.14 -8.07 10.61
C THR A 376 14.65 -7.06 11.64
N ALA A 377 15.93 -6.69 11.57
CA ALA A 377 16.51 -5.65 12.42
C ALA A 377 15.87 -4.27 12.14
N ALA A 378 15.60 -3.95 10.86
CA ALA A 378 14.91 -2.74 10.45
C ALA A 378 13.47 -2.67 11.02
N CYS A 379 12.72 -3.77 10.93
CA CYS A 379 11.37 -3.88 11.50
C CYS A 379 11.35 -3.63 13.01
N ILE A 380 12.36 -4.13 13.74
CA ILE A 380 12.49 -3.93 15.19
C ILE A 380 12.83 -2.47 15.49
N ARG A 381 13.78 -1.89 14.75
CA ARG A 381 14.22 -0.51 14.96
C ARG A 381 13.12 0.51 14.66
N ASP A 382 12.41 0.32 13.55
CA ASP A 382 11.29 1.15 13.14
C ASP A 382 9.96 0.62 13.70
N TRP A 383 9.98 -0.18 14.79
CA TRP A 383 8.76 -0.81 15.29
C TRP A 383 7.73 0.20 15.78
N HIS A 384 8.18 1.23 16.49
CA HIS A 384 7.30 2.20 17.12
C HIS A 384 7.28 3.49 16.33
N PHE A 385 6.09 3.89 15.88
CA PHE A 385 5.89 5.20 15.27
C PHE A 385 5.48 6.21 16.35
N PRO A 386 6.00 7.45 16.27
CA PRO A 386 5.68 8.48 17.25
C PRO A 386 4.19 8.85 17.16
N PHE A 387 3.61 9.25 18.30
CA PHE A 387 2.27 9.81 18.31
C PHE A 387 2.20 11.06 17.44
N PHE A 388 1.09 11.22 16.71
CA PHE A 388 0.82 12.47 16.03
C PHE A 388 0.79 13.62 17.05
N PRO A 389 1.45 14.76 16.75
CA PRO A 389 1.26 15.97 17.55
C PRO A 389 -0.23 16.26 17.67
N MET A 390 -0.71 16.55 18.88
CA MET A 390 -2.12 16.87 19.07
C MET A 390 -2.46 18.19 18.41
N SER A 391 -3.37 18.16 17.43
CA SER A 391 -3.95 19.37 16.86
C SER A 391 -5.08 19.91 17.75
N ASP A 392 -5.58 21.10 17.40
CA ASP A 392 -6.76 21.70 18.02
C ASP A 392 -8.08 21.08 17.53
N PHE A 393 -8.04 20.01 16.71
CA PHE A 393 -9.20 19.41 16.06
C PHE A 393 -10.35 19.12 17.02
N TYR A 394 -10.11 18.46 18.15
CA TYR A 394 -11.18 18.07 19.07
C TYR A 394 -11.90 19.29 19.68
N THR A 395 -11.15 20.34 19.99
CA THR A 395 -11.71 21.61 20.46
C THR A 395 -12.54 22.25 19.34
N LYS A 396 -12.01 22.30 18.12
CA LYS A 396 -12.70 22.86 16.94
C LYS A 396 -13.92 22.05 16.51
N ALA A 397 -13.90 20.73 16.70
CA ALA A 397 -15.06 19.89 16.45
C ALA A 397 -16.18 20.19 17.44
N ALA A 398 -15.87 20.40 18.72
CA ALA A 398 -16.86 20.83 19.71
C ALA A 398 -17.42 22.25 19.42
N GLU A 399 -16.57 23.18 18.94
CA GLU A 399 -17.01 24.48 18.43
C GLU A 399 -17.97 24.31 17.25
N PHE A 400 -17.64 23.41 16.31
CA PHE A 400 -18.46 23.12 15.14
C PHE A 400 -19.85 22.63 15.50
N GLU A 401 -19.98 21.71 16.45
CA GLU A 401 -21.30 21.20 16.86
C GLU A 401 -22.20 22.31 17.42
N ARG A 402 -21.62 23.32 18.09
CA ARG A 402 -22.36 24.43 18.72
C ARG A 402 -22.56 25.65 17.84
N ALA A 403 -21.77 25.78 16.77
CA ALA A 403 -21.80 26.95 15.90
C ALA A 403 -23.15 27.10 15.17
N PRO A 404 -23.60 28.32 14.83
CA PRO A 404 -24.73 28.50 13.94
C PRO A 404 -24.39 28.10 12.50
N ALA A 405 -25.42 27.79 11.70
CA ALA A 405 -25.29 27.63 10.25
C ALA A 405 -24.61 28.85 9.62
N GLY A 406 -23.76 28.61 8.61
CA GLY A 406 -22.93 29.63 7.96
C GLY A 406 -21.57 29.87 8.61
N THR A 407 -21.27 29.25 9.75
CA THR A 407 -19.95 29.38 10.41
C THR A 407 -18.89 28.56 9.68
N VAL A 408 -17.73 29.18 9.41
CA VAL A 408 -16.53 28.49 8.90
C VAL A 408 -15.60 28.20 10.06
N ILE A 409 -15.16 26.95 10.18
CA ILE A 409 -14.22 26.53 11.23
C ILE A 409 -12.96 26.00 10.59
N THR A 410 -11.83 26.56 11.02
CA THR A 410 -10.48 26.12 10.67
C THR A 410 -9.92 25.28 11.81
N TYR A 411 -9.32 24.15 11.49
CA TYR A 411 -8.72 23.24 12.46
C TYR A 411 -7.45 22.59 11.90
N GLY A 412 -6.53 22.23 12.80
CA GLY A 412 -5.29 21.56 12.46
C GLY A 412 -5.47 20.07 12.18
N ILE A 413 -4.66 19.54 11.26
CA ILE A 413 -4.72 18.16 10.79
C ILE A 413 -3.32 17.57 10.60
N GLN A 414 -3.24 16.28 10.28
CA GLN A 414 -1.99 15.60 9.96
C GLN A 414 -1.79 15.47 8.43
N PRO A 415 -0.54 15.40 7.94
CA PRO A 415 0.70 15.66 8.68
C PRO A 415 0.84 17.14 9.06
N SER A 416 1.31 17.41 10.29
CA SER A 416 1.51 18.77 10.79
C SER A 416 2.74 19.47 10.18
N PRO A 417 2.75 20.82 10.02
CA PRO A 417 1.64 21.74 10.25
C PRO A 417 0.76 21.88 9.00
N MET A 418 -0.47 21.38 9.07
CA MET A 418 -1.51 21.58 8.04
C MET A 418 -2.83 21.94 8.71
N THR A 419 -3.65 22.71 7.99
CA THR A 419 -4.99 23.10 8.44
C THR A 419 -6.03 22.79 7.37
N ALA A 420 -7.26 22.56 7.80
CA ALA A 420 -8.42 22.36 6.94
C ALA A 420 -9.58 23.25 7.41
N GLN A 421 -10.55 23.45 6.53
CA GLN A 421 -11.74 24.25 6.80
C GLN A 421 -13.00 23.43 6.57
N ILE A 422 -14.02 23.69 7.38
CA ILE A 422 -15.38 23.15 7.19
C ILE A 422 -16.42 24.25 7.36
N HIS A 423 -17.40 24.27 6.47
CA HIS A 423 -18.47 25.26 6.45
C HIS A 423 -19.74 24.64 7.01
N LYS A 424 -20.20 25.10 8.17
CA LYS A 424 -21.43 24.60 8.79
C LYS A 424 -22.65 25.02 7.98
N ARG A 425 -23.53 24.07 7.69
CA ARG A 425 -24.75 24.29 6.91
C ARG A 425 -25.98 24.54 7.76
#